data_AF-A0A7V8YXN2-F1
#
_entry.id   AF-A0A7V8YXN2-F1
#
_cell.length_a   1.000
_cell.length_b   1.000
_cell.length_c   1.000
_cell.angle_alpha   90.00
_cell.angle_beta   90.00
_cell.angle_gamma   90.00
#
_symmetry.space_group_name_H-M   'P 1'
#
loop_
_entity.id
_entity.type
_entity.pdbx_description
1 polymer ?
#
loop_
_entity_poly.entity_id
_entity_poly.type
_entity_poly.pdbx_seq_one_letter_code
_entity_poly.pdbx_strand_id
1 'polypeptide(L)'
;MSMPIDKIIPEVPSSKFQVPNRDEQILTDSGFYWRERNGVKVLVCSALEEHGFANGFSTRLGGVSPFPANDLNLAGIGEDSDDNILENRRRFLNVFEGEYKLATAWQVHGNCVKIVKTLADAARSDDKSDALISNLEKVLVGVKTADCVPVLLGDRKTKATAAVHAGWRGTAQSIVRKSVEKMIETFDTDPKNLICAIGPAAGCESYEIGQDVIDVFTNNFSAGGKYFTETR
;
A
#
# COMPACT_ATOMS: atom_id res chain seq x y z
N MET A 1 17.82 53.86 47.91
CA MET A 1 16.47 53.41 47.48
C MET A 1 16.63 52.75 46.13
N SER A 2 16.54 51.42 46.09
CA SER A 2 16.73 50.60 44.88
C SER A 2 15.37 50.42 44.19
N MET A 3 15.28 50.78 42.92
CA MET A 3 14.16 50.42 42.04
C MET A 3 14.67 49.36 41.05
N PRO A 4 13.94 48.24 40.85
CA PRO A 4 14.37 47.21 39.90
C PRO A 4 14.10 47.65 38.46
N ILE A 5 15.10 47.42 37.60
CA ILE A 5 15.00 47.51 36.15
C ILE A 5 14.42 46.19 35.66
N ASP A 6 13.12 46.18 35.38
CA ASP A 6 12.51 45.21 34.48
C ASP A 6 12.08 45.94 33.20
N LYS A 7 12.34 45.30 32.05
CA LYS A 7 12.30 45.75 30.63
C LYS A 7 13.73 45.95 30.10
N ILE A 8 14.23 45.25 29.08
CA ILE A 8 13.62 44.82 27.82
C ILE A 8 14.40 43.57 27.33
N ILE A 9 13.75 42.42 27.17
CA ILE A 9 14.22 41.37 26.24
C ILE A 9 13.14 41.29 25.16
N PRO A 10 13.49 41.48 23.87
CA PRO A 10 12.51 41.34 22.80
C PRO A 10 12.09 39.87 22.71
N GLU A 11 10.79 39.60 22.73
CA GLU A 11 10.25 38.29 22.43
C GLU A 11 10.67 37.90 21.01
N VAL A 12 11.52 36.89 20.90
CA VAL A 12 11.80 36.20 19.64
C VAL A 12 10.55 35.36 19.34
N PRO A 13 9.92 35.48 18.16
CA PRO A 13 8.81 34.62 17.81
C PRO A 13 9.32 33.18 17.81
N SER A 14 8.75 32.33 18.68
CA SER A 14 8.99 30.90 18.63
C SER A 14 8.32 30.36 17.36
N SER A 15 9.05 30.42 16.24
CA SER A 15 8.75 29.54 15.11
C SER A 15 8.87 28.13 15.65
N LYS A 16 7.72 27.50 15.90
CA LYS A 16 7.63 26.09 16.29
C LYS A 16 8.32 25.28 15.20
N PHE A 17 9.61 25.02 15.36
CA PHE A 17 10.20 23.81 14.82
C PHE A 17 9.50 22.67 15.58
N GLN A 18 8.37 22.20 15.03
CA GLN A 18 7.77 20.97 15.48
C GLN A 18 8.79 19.88 15.21
N VAL A 19 9.42 19.40 16.27
CA VAL A 19 10.12 18.12 16.24
C VAL A 19 9.07 17.10 15.77
N PRO A 20 9.30 16.39 14.65
CA PRO A 20 8.35 15.40 14.16
C PRO A 20 8.01 14.43 15.29
N ASN A 21 6.74 14.04 15.42
CA ASN A 21 6.40 12.97 16.35
C ASN A 21 7.22 11.71 15.97
N ARG A 22 7.62 10.88 16.95
CA ARG A 22 8.46 9.69 16.71
C ARG A 22 7.94 8.82 15.57
N ASP A 23 6.63 8.71 15.43
CA ASP A 23 5.97 7.96 14.35
C ASP A 23 6.17 8.61 12.98
N GLU A 24 6.14 9.94 12.88
CA GLU A 24 6.41 10.67 11.63
C GLU A 24 7.88 10.53 11.23
N GLN A 25 8.78 10.50 12.21
CA GLN A 25 10.20 10.27 11.96
C GLN A 25 10.46 8.85 11.44
N ILE A 26 9.86 7.82 12.06
CA ILE A 26 9.96 6.43 11.59
C ILE A 26 9.46 6.29 10.15
N LEU A 27 8.33 6.92 9.81
CA LEU A 27 7.79 6.87 8.46
C LEU A 27 8.70 7.57 7.45
N THR A 28 9.20 8.77 7.81
CA THR A 28 10.13 9.53 6.96
C THR A 28 11.41 8.75 6.70
N ASP A 29 12.00 8.15 7.75
CA ASP A 29 13.19 7.31 7.65
C ASP A 29 12.93 6.04 6.82
N SER A 30 11.68 5.57 6.80
CA SER A 30 11.24 4.43 5.98
C SER A 30 10.87 4.81 4.55
N GLY A 31 10.97 6.08 4.16
CA GLY A 31 10.63 6.57 2.81
C GLY A 31 9.12 6.70 2.56
N PHE A 32 8.34 6.93 3.61
CA PHE A 32 6.90 7.11 3.56
C PHE A 32 6.45 8.43 4.21
N TYR A 33 5.32 8.95 3.77
CA TYR A 33 4.67 10.09 4.42
C TYR A 33 3.14 10.00 4.31
N TRP A 34 2.44 10.72 5.18
CA TRP A 34 0.98 10.79 5.14
C TRP A 34 0.49 11.85 4.17
N ARG A 35 -0.41 11.47 3.27
CA ARG A 35 -1.23 12.39 2.49
C ARG A 35 -2.67 12.29 2.95
N GLU A 36 -3.30 13.45 3.15
CA GLU A 36 -4.71 13.53 3.51
C GLU A 36 -5.46 14.52 2.62
N ARG A 37 -6.64 14.11 2.13
CA ARG A 37 -7.54 14.99 1.38
C ARG A 37 -8.98 14.64 1.70
N ASN A 38 -9.77 15.63 2.11
CA ASN A 38 -11.19 15.46 2.45
C ASN A 38 -11.44 14.33 3.47
N GLY A 39 -10.56 14.20 4.47
CA GLY A 39 -10.61 13.16 5.50
C GLY A 39 -10.10 11.78 5.08
N VAL A 40 -9.81 11.55 3.80
CA VAL A 40 -9.17 10.31 3.35
C VAL A 40 -7.67 10.41 3.58
N LYS A 41 -7.15 9.50 4.40
CA LYS A 41 -5.73 9.44 4.76
C LYS A 41 -5.05 8.23 4.13
N VAL A 42 -3.94 8.48 3.43
CA VAL A 42 -3.18 7.51 2.63
C VAL A 42 -1.70 7.59 2.99
N LEU A 43 -1.05 6.45 3.19
CA LEU A 43 0.41 6.37 3.34
C LEU A 43 1.05 6.28 1.95
N VAL A 44 1.87 7.26 1.60
CA VAL A 44 2.51 7.39 0.28
C VAL A 44 3.98 7.02 0.38
N CYS A 45 4.49 6.24 -0.58
CA CYS A 45 5.92 6.00 -0.73
C CYS A 45 6.56 7.15 -1.52
N SER A 46 7.50 7.87 -0.89
CA SER A 46 8.19 9.02 -1.49
C SER A 46 8.95 8.60 -2.75
N ALA A 47 9.68 7.48 -2.70
CA ALA A 47 10.50 7.04 -3.83
C ALA A 47 9.67 6.75 -5.10
N LEU A 48 8.49 6.12 -4.94
CA LEU A 48 7.58 5.89 -6.06
C LEU A 48 7.06 7.23 -6.60
N GLU A 49 6.65 8.14 -5.73
CA GLU A 49 6.10 9.42 -6.15
C GLU A 49 7.11 10.32 -6.85
N GLU A 50 8.33 10.42 -6.33
CA GLU A 50 9.44 11.16 -6.93
C GLU A 50 9.75 10.70 -8.37
N HIS A 51 9.36 9.48 -8.72
CA HIS A 51 9.52 8.91 -10.07
C HIS A 51 8.24 8.96 -10.92
N GLY A 52 7.22 9.69 -10.45
CA GLY A 52 5.98 9.99 -11.16
C GLY A 52 4.86 8.97 -10.94
N PHE A 53 4.97 8.09 -9.94
CA PHE A 53 3.93 7.11 -9.65
C PHE A 53 2.95 7.64 -8.60
N ALA A 54 1.70 7.87 -9.00
CA ALA A 54 0.60 7.98 -8.04
C ALA A 54 0.47 6.65 -7.29
N ASN A 55 0.68 6.67 -5.98
CA ASN A 55 0.75 5.47 -5.15
C ASN A 55 0.25 5.73 -3.74
N GLY A 56 -0.22 4.69 -3.07
CA GLY A 56 -0.42 4.76 -1.64
C GLY A 56 -1.22 3.61 -1.05
N PHE A 57 -1.13 3.48 0.27
CA PHE A 57 -1.85 2.51 1.08
C PHE A 57 -2.90 3.26 1.89
N SER A 58 -4.18 3.04 1.58
CA SER A 58 -5.28 3.70 2.27
C SER A 58 -5.37 3.25 3.72
N THR A 59 -5.72 4.18 4.61
CA THR A 59 -6.26 3.83 5.91
C THR A 59 -7.76 3.55 5.80
N ARG A 60 -8.37 3.12 6.90
CA ARG A 60 -9.81 3.00 7.03
C ARG A 60 -10.55 4.35 7.11
N LEU A 61 -9.83 5.47 7.25
CA LEU A 61 -10.44 6.77 7.54
C LEU A 61 -10.96 7.48 6.28
N GLY A 62 -12.08 8.20 6.44
CA GLY A 62 -12.57 9.16 5.45
C GLY A 62 -13.62 8.64 4.47
N GLY A 63 -14.17 7.44 4.71
CA GLY A 63 -15.21 6.87 3.86
C GLY A 63 -16.63 7.15 4.32
N VAL A 64 -17.56 6.33 3.85
CA VAL A 64 -19.00 6.41 4.12
C VAL A 64 -19.59 5.11 4.65
N SER A 65 -18.78 4.05 4.71
CA SER A 65 -19.24 2.75 5.16
C SER A 65 -19.55 2.75 6.65
N PRO A 66 -20.45 1.86 7.12
CA PRO A 66 -20.86 1.86 8.52
C PRO A 66 -19.89 1.09 9.47
N PHE A 67 -18.73 0.57 9.03
CA PHE A 67 -17.98 -0.42 9.83
C PHE A 67 -16.52 -0.13 10.20
N PRO A 68 -16.29 0.36 11.44
CA PRO A 68 -16.93 1.48 12.14
C PRO A 68 -17.42 2.62 11.25
N ALA A 69 -18.22 3.52 11.83
CA ALA A 69 -18.83 4.63 11.09
C ALA A 69 -17.79 5.47 10.32
N ASN A 70 -18.12 5.80 9.07
CA ASN A 70 -17.30 6.54 8.12
C ASN A 70 -16.04 5.78 7.66
N ASP A 71 -16.14 4.46 7.55
CA ASP A 71 -15.04 3.63 7.05
C ASP A 71 -14.86 3.77 5.54
N LEU A 72 -13.61 3.78 5.11
CA LEU A 72 -13.19 3.75 3.72
C LEU A 72 -13.06 2.30 3.23
N ASN A 73 -14.17 1.57 3.22
CA ASN A 73 -14.19 0.24 2.64
C ASN A 73 -14.10 0.31 1.11
N LEU A 74 -13.01 -0.23 0.56
CA LEU A 74 -12.76 -0.30 -0.90
C LEU A 74 -13.11 -1.66 -1.50
N ALA A 75 -13.51 -2.63 -0.66
CA ALA A 75 -13.77 -4.01 -0.99
C ALA A 75 -15.28 -4.30 -1.12
N GLY A 76 -15.71 -4.72 -2.30
CA GLY A 76 -17.12 -5.02 -2.58
C GLY A 76 -17.56 -6.44 -2.21
N ILE A 77 -17.03 -7.03 -1.15
CA ILE A 77 -17.42 -8.41 -0.76
C ILE A 77 -18.53 -8.32 0.29
N GLY A 78 -19.78 -8.20 -0.16
CA GLY A 78 -21.02 -8.58 0.54
C GLY A 78 -21.39 -7.87 1.85
N GLU A 79 -20.45 -7.22 2.52
CA GLU A 79 -20.64 -6.59 3.82
C GLU A 79 -21.12 -5.14 3.69
N ASP A 80 -20.99 -4.54 2.51
CA ASP A 80 -21.31 -3.13 2.26
C ASP A 80 -22.10 -2.94 0.95
N SER A 81 -22.80 -1.82 0.81
CA SER A 81 -23.57 -1.51 -0.40
C SER A 81 -22.67 -1.10 -1.56
N ASP A 82 -23.08 -1.41 -2.78
CA ASP A 82 -22.34 -0.99 -3.98
C ASP A 82 -22.15 0.53 -4.04
N ASP A 83 -23.15 1.30 -3.61
CA ASP A 83 -23.07 2.77 -3.54
C ASP A 83 -21.97 3.25 -2.58
N ASN A 84 -21.84 2.63 -1.40
CA ASN A 84 -20.77 2.96 -0.46
C ASN A 84 -19.39 2.63 -1.02
N ILE A 85 -19.26 1.46 -1.68
CA ILE A 85 -17.99 1.05 -2.30
C ILE A 85 -17.59 1.99 -3.44
N LEU A 86 -18.54 2.38 -4.29
CA LEU A 86 -18.30 3.32 -5.38
C LEU A 86 -17.91 4.70 -4.84
N GLU A 87 -18.61 5.19 -3.82
CA GLU A 87 -18.30 6.46 -3.17
C GLU A 87 -16.92 6.44 -2.49
N ASN A 88 -16.60 5.39 -1.75
CA ASN A 88 -15.27 5.25 -1.11
C ASN A 88 -14.14 5.19 -2.15
N ARG A 89 -14.34 4.46 -3.25
CA ARG A 89 -13.36 4.45 -4.36
C ARG A 89 -13.20 5.82 -4.99
N ARG A 90 -14.31 6.55 -5.20
CA ARG A 90 -14.27 7.94 -5.69
C ARG A 90 -13.50 8.84 -4.73
N ARG A 91 -13.74 8.74 -3.42
CA ARG A 91 -13.02 9.50 -2.38
C ARG A 91 -11.53 9.17 -2.35
N PHE A 92 -11.18 7.88 -2.39
CA PHE A 92 -9.80 7.42 -2.44
C PHE A 92 -9.06 7.95 -3.68
N LEU A 93 -9.67 7.84 -4.86
CA LEU A 93 -9.06 8.31 -6.10
C LEU A 93 -8.86 9.83 -6.12
N ASN A 94 -9.74 10.59 -5.47
CA ASN A 94 -9.59 12.03 -5.32
C ASN A 94 -8.36 12.45 -4.50
N VAL A 95 -7.71 11.55 -3.77
CA VAL A 95 -6.45 11.88 -3.07
C VAL A 95 -5.32 12.19 -4.07
N PHE A 96 -5.40 11.66 -5.30
CA PHE A 96 -4.39 11.84 -6.33
C PHE A 96 -4.74 12.99 -7.29
N GLU A 97 -3.73 13.59 -7.91
CA GLU A 97 -3.93 14.67 -8.88
C GLU A 97 -4.31 14.13 -10.27
N GLY A 98 -5.55 14.43 -10.68
CA GLY A 98 -6.11 14.07 -11.98
C GLY A 98 -7.11 12.92 -11.90
N GLU A 99 -7.65 12.56 -13.06
CA GLU A 99 -8.72 11.57 -13.15
C GLU A 99 -8.12 10.16 -13.31
N TYR A 100 -8.08 9.42 -12.21
CA TYR A 100 -7.62 8.04 -12.20
C TYR A 100 -8.79 7.04 -12.23
N LYS A 101 -8.57 5.90 -12.88
CA LYS A 101 -9.40 4.70 -12.72
C LYS A 101 -8.67 3.70 -11.83
N LEU A 102 -9.43 2.85 -11.12
CA LEU A 102 -8.88 1.80 -10.28
C LEU A 102 -9.20 0.42 -10.88
N ALA A 103 -8.15 -0.31 -11.28
CA ALA A 103 -8.23 -1.71 -11.67
C ALA A 103 -8.02 -2.61 -10.45
N THR A 104 -8.90 -3.58 -10.26
CA THR A 104 -8.80 -4.58 -9.18
C THR A 104 -9.07 -5.99 -9.72
N ALA A 105 -8.96 -6.99 -8.85
CA ALA A 105 -9.22 -8.39 -9.14
C ALA A 105 -9.94 -9.09 -7.98
N TRP A 106 -10.46 -10.28 -8.26
CA TRP A 106 -10.98 -11.21 -7.27
C TRP A 106 -9.81 -11.99 -6.66
N GLN A 107 -9.39 -11.58 -5.46
CA GLN A 107 -8.25 -12.18 -4.76
C GLN A 107 -8.62 -13.54 -4.18
N VAL A 108 -7.77 -14.55 -4.42
CA VAL A 108 -8.00 -15.94 -4.01
C VAL A 108 -6.86 -16.51 -3.17
N HIS A 109 -5.95 -15.66 -2.70
CA HIS A 109 -4.71 -16.04 -2.00
C HIS A 109 -3.83 -17.00 -2.83
N GLY A 110 -3.90 -16.87 -4.15
CA GLY A 110 -3.11 -17.62 -5.11
C GLY A 110 -1.88 -16.85 -5.58
N ASN A 111 -1.43 -17.19 -6.79
CA ASN A 111 -0.21 -16.62 -7.37
C ASN A 111 -0.40 -16.12 -8.82
N CYS A 112 -1.66 -15.99 -9.25
CA CYS A 112 -1.98 -15.52 -10.60
C CYS A 112 -1.77 -14.00 -10.68
N VAL A 113 -1.15 -13.55 -11.77
CA VAL A 113 -0.89 -12.13 -12.07
C VAL A 113 -1.76 -11.72 -13.25
N LYS A 114 -2.67 -10.76 -13.03
CA LYS A 114 -3.50 -10.17 -14.06
C LYS A 114 -2.74 -9.06 -14.78
N ILE A 115 -2.78 -9.07 -16.10
CA ILE A 115 -2.21 -8.03 -16.96
C ILE A 115 -3.32 -7.06 -17.35
N VAL A 116 -3.13 -5.77 -17.07
CA VAL A 116 -4.05 -4.70 -17.43
C VAL A 116 -3.39 -3.84 -18.52
N LYS A 117 -3.76 -4.07 -19.79
CA LYS A 117 -3.23 -3.35 -20.97
C LYS A 117 -4.27 -2.46 -21.64
N THR A 118 -5.54 -2.61 -21.29
CA THR A 118 -6.64 -1.78 -21.79
C THR A 118 -7.58 -1.32 -20.68
N LEU A 119 -8.41 -0.31 -20.96
CA LEU A 119 -9.48 0.10 -20.06
C LEU A 119 -10.54 -0.99 -19.86
N ALA A 120 -10.72 -1.89 -20.84
CA ALA A 120 -11.60 -3.04 -20.71
C ALA A 120 -11.03 -4.03 -19.67
N ASP A 121 -9.72 -4.30 -19.70
CA ASP A 121 -9.07 -5.13 -18.68
C ASP A 121 -9.18 -4.52 -17.29
N ALA A 122 -9.06 -3.19 -17.19
CA ALA A 122 -9.18 -2.46 -15.93
C ALA A 122 -10.59 -2.59 -15.31
N ALA A 123 -11.63 -2.67 -16.16
CA ALA A 123 -13.02 -2.78 -15.72
C ALA A 123 -13.42 -4.19 -15.23
N ARG A 124 -12.69 -5.26 -15.62
CA ARG A 124 -13.00 -6.64 -15.20
C ARG A 124 -12.52 -6.94 -13.78
N SER A 125 -13.31 -6.69 -12.75
CA SER A 125 -12.88 -6.94 -11.36
C SER A 125 -13.03 -8.39 -10.88
N ASP A 126 -13.64 -9.27 -11.67
CA ASP A 126 -13.98 -10.66 -11.35
C ASP A 126 -12.88 -11.68 -11.73
N ASP A 127 -11.87 -11.24 -12.50
CA ASP A 127 -10.69 -12.05 -12.81
C ASP A 127 -10.01 -12.53 -11.51
N LYS A 128 -9.85 -13.86 -11.37
CA LYS A 128 -9.21 -14.47 -10.19
C LYS A 128 -7.70 -14.24 -10.22
N SER A 129 -7.22 -13.33 -9.38
CA SER A 129 -5.81 -12.95 -9.33
C SER A 129 -5.46 -12.22 -8.04
N ASP A 130 -4.22 -12.38 -7.59
CA ASP A 130 -3.68 -11.76 -6.38
C ASP A 130 -2.59 -10.72 -6.70
N ALA A 131 -2.37 -10.42 -7.97
CA ALA A 131 -1.46 -9.37 -8.39
C ALA A 131 -1.94 -8.76 -9.70
N LEU A 132 -1.78 -7.45 -9.86
CA LEU A 132 -2.12 -6.75 -11.09
C LEU A 132 -0.91 -5.98 -11.57
N ILE A 133 -0.65 -6.02 -12.88
CA ILE A 133 0.40 -5.23 -13.51
C ILE A 133 -0.15 -4.39 -14.66
N SER A 134 0.37 -3.18 -14.86
CA SER A 134 -0.04 -2.28 -15.94
C SER A 134 1.03 -1.26 -16.28
N ASN A 135 1.02 -0.74 -17.51
CA ASN A 135 1.75 0.47 -17.89
C ASN A 135 0.80 1.56 -18.43
N LEU A 136 -0.51 1.43 -18.17
CA LEU A 136 -1.49 2.41 -18.60
C LEU A 136 -1.39 3.70 -17.78
N GLU A 137 -1.34 4.83 -18.48
CA GLU A 137 -1.49 6.14 -17.83
C GLU A 137 -2.90 6.28 -17.23
N LYS A 138 -2.99 6.98 -16.10
CA LYS A 138 -4.25 7.27 -15.39
C LYS A 138 -5.06 6.03 -14.98
N VAL A 139 -4.43 4.85 -14.91
CA VAL A 139 -5.00 3.63 -14.31
C VAL A 139 -4.12 3.19 -13.15
N LEU A 140 -4.69 3.17 -11.95
CA LEU A 140 -4.06 2.56 -10.78
C LEU A 140 -4.43 1.07 -10.75
N VAL A 141 -3.43 0.21 -10.54
CA VAL A 141 -3.66 -1.18 -10.15
C VAL A 141 -3.71 -1.27 -8.63
N GLY A 142 -4.67 -2.02 -8.09
CA GLY A 142 -4.88 -2.09 -6.65
C GLY A 142 -5.27 -3.48 -6.16
N VAL A 143 -4.74 -3.84 -4.99
CA VAL A 143 -5.12 -5.02 -4.22
C VAL A 143 -5.74 -4.59 -2.90
N LYS A 144 -6.55 -5.47 -2.32
CA LYS A 144 -7.27 -5.22 -1.06
C LYS A 144 -6.61 -6.04 0.04
N THR A 145 -6.34 -5.43 1.19
CA THR A 145 -5.68 -6.11 2.31
C THR A 145 -6.32 -5.71 3.63
N ALA A 146 -6.45 -6.70 4.51
CA ALA A 146 -6.50 -6.55 5.95
C ALA A 146 -5.56 -7.65 6.47
N ASP A 147 -4.49 -7.28 7.15
CA ASP A 147 -3.38 -8.14 7.62
C ASP A 147 -2.40 -8.66 6.57
N CYS A 148 -2.87 -9.12 5.39
CA CYS A 148 -1.96 -9.61 4.33
C CYS A 148 -1.06 -8.48 3.79
N VAL A 149 0.16 -8.81 3.38
CA VAL A 149 1.17 -7.82 2.95
C VAL A 149 0.84 -7.25 1.57
N PRO A 150 0.57 -5.94 1.42
CA PRO A 150 0.48 -5.30 0.12
C PRO A 150 1.87 -4.86 -0.35
N VAL A 151 2.20 -5.16 -1.61
CA VAL A 151 3.45 -4.71 -2.24
C VAL A 151 3.12 -3.91 -3.50
N LEU A 152 3.66 -2.69 -3.59
CA LEU A 152 3.59 -1.87 -4.80
C LEU A 152 4.96 -1.86 -5.48
N LEU A 153 4.96 -2.03 -6.80
CA LEU A 153 6.17 -1.97 -7.63
C LEU A 153 6.00 -0.90 -8.71
N GLY A 154 7.08 -0.17 -9.01
CA GLY A 154 7.12 0.79 -10.11
C GLY A 154 8.46 0.72 -10.85
N ASP A 155 8.41 0.54 -12.16
CA ASP A 155 9.58 0.56 -13.03
C ASP A 155 9.85 1.97 -13.57
N ARG A 156 10.94 2.57 -13.11
CA ARG A 156 11.32 3.95 -13.45
C ARG A 156 11.47 4.20 -14.95
N LYS A 157 11.74 3.17 -15.76
CA LYS A 157 11.98 3.28 -17.21
C LYS A 157 10.72 3.00 -18.03
N THR A 158 10.13 1.82 -17.86
CA THR A 158 8.99 1.37 -18.68
C THR A 158 7.66 1.99 -18.22
N LYS A 159 7.66 2.61 -17.02
CA LYS A 159 6.47 3.09 -16.31
C LYS A 159 5.47 1.97 -15.98
N ALA A 160 5.90 0.71 -16.06
CA ALA A 160 5.12 -0.41 -15.56
C ALA A 160 4.97 -0.32 -14.05
N THR A 161 3.80 -0.72 -13.56
CA THR A 161 3.41 -0.72 -12.15
C THR A 161 2.84 -2.09 -11.79
N ALA A 162 2.97 -2.45 -10.52
CA ALA A 162 2.29 -3.61 -9.96
C ALA A 162 1.69 -3.31 -8.59
N ALA A 163 0.57 -3.96 -8.29
CA ALA A 163 0.04 -4.10 -6.95
C ALA A 163 -0.14 -5.59 -6.64
N VAL A 164 0.42 -6.05 -5.52
CA VAL A 164 0.54 -7.46 -5.18
C VAL A 164 -0.01 -7.72 -3.79
N HIS A 165 -0.92 -8.69 -3.69
CA HIS A 165 -1.45 -9.23 -2.44
C HIS A 165 -0.61 -10.43 -2.02
N ALA A 166 0.27 -10.22 -1.04
CA ALA A 166 1.20 -11.23 -0.54
C ALA A 166 0.77 -11.74 0.85
N GLY A 167 -0.42 -12.36 0.92
CA GLY A 167 -0.77 -13.22 2.06
C GLY A 167 0.13 -14.45 2.12
N TRP A 168 0.15 -15.16 3.26
CA TRP A 168 1.12 -16.26 3.48
C TRP A 168 1.10 -17.33 2.38
N ARG A 169 -0.08 -17.69 1.85
CA ARG A 169 -0.23 -18.65 0.74
C ARG A 169 0.37 -18.13 -0.58
N GLY A 170 0.14 -16.86 -0.90
CA GLY A 170 0.70 -16.21 -2.09
C GLY A 170 2.22 -16.07 -1.97
N THR A 171 2.71 -15.71 -0.79
CA THR A 171 4.14 -15.62 -0.48
C THR A 171 4.83 -16.97 -0.58
N ALA A 172 4.24 -18.04 -0.02
CA ALA A 172 4.74 -19.41 -0.17
C ALA A 172 4.82 -19.87 -1.64
N GLN A 173 3.98 -19.29 -2.50
CA GLN A 173 3.96 -19.51 -3.94
C GLN A 173 4.74 -18.46 -4.74
N SER A 174 5.55 -17.64 -4.07
CA SER A 174 6.44 -16.63 -4.66
C SER A 174 5.74 -15.55 -5.50
N ILE A 175 4.55 -15.08 -5.09
CA ILE A 175 3.73 -14.14 -5.88
C ILE A 175 4.45 -12.83 -6.24
N VAL A 176 5.27 -12.27 -5.35
CA VAL A 176 6.04 -11.04 -5.65
C VAL A 176 7.06 -11.31 -6.76
N ARG A 177 7.81 -12.42 -6.67
CA ARG A 177 8.75 -12.85 -7.73
C ARG A 177 8.03 -13.06 -9.05
N LYS A 178 6.91 -13.77 -9.05
CA LYS A 178 6.09 -14.01 -10.25
C LYS A 178 5.55 -12.72 -10.87
N SER A 179 5.24 -11.73 -10.04
CA SER A 179 4.82 -10.41 -10.50
C SER A 179 5.97 -9.69 -11.22
N VAL A 180 7.18 -9.72 -10.65
CA VAL A 180 8.38 -9.18 -11.30
C VAL A 180 8.68 -9.91 -12.62
N GLU A 181 8.66 -11.25 -12.62
CA GLU A 181 8.84 -12.06 -13.83
C GLU A 181 7.82 -11.67 -14.91
N LYS A 182 6.55 -11.47 -14.54
CA LYS A 182 5.53 -11.03 -15.49
C LYS A 182 5.75 -9.61 -15.98
N MET A 183 6.26 -8.70 -15.14
CA MET A 183 6.64 -7.35 -15.59
C MET A 183 7.79 -7.40 -16.61
N ILE A 184 8.80 -8.24 -16.37
CA ILE A 184 9.91 -8.47 -17.32
C ILE A 184 9.34 -8.94 -18.67
N GLU A 185 8.53 -10.01 -18.65
CA GLU A 185 7.96 -10.61 -19.86
C GLU A 185 7.01 -9.68 -20.64
N THR A 186 6.30 -8.79 -19.94
CA THR A 186 5.18 -8.03 -20.52
C THR A 186 5.54 -6.59 -20.92
N PHE A 187 6.54 -6.02 -20.26
CA PHE A 187 6.92 -4.61 -20.40
C PHE A 187 8.43 -4.41 -20.58
N ASP A 188 9.21 -5.48 -20.66
CA ASP A 188 10.69 -5.43 -20.71
C ASP A 188 11.29 -4.73 -19.48
N THR A 189 10.65 -4.88 -18.33
CA THR A 189 11.17 -4.34 -17.06
C THR A 189 12.54 -4.92 -16.75
N ASP A 190 13.52 -4.07 -16.46
CA ASP A 190 14.76 -4.48 -15.80
C ASP A 190 14.56 -4.36 -14.29
N PRO A 191 14.74 -5.46 -13.50
CA PRO A 191 14.62 -5.42 -12.05
C PRO A 191 15.45 -4.33 -11.35
N LYS A 192 16.56 -3.88 -11.95
CA LYS A 192 17.37 -2.77 -11.41
C LYS A 192 16.66 -1.42 -11.44
N ASN A 193 15.61 -1.29 -12.26
CA ASN A 193 14.79 -0.09 -12.35
C ASN A 193 13.59 -0.10 -11.41
N LEU A 194 13.30 -1.23 -10.76
CA LEU A 194 12.15 -1.36 -9.86
C LEU A 194 12.37 -0.61 -8.55
N ILE A 195 11.35 0.15 -8.18
CA ILE A 195 11.12 0.64 -6.82
C ILE A 195 10.08 -0.28 -6.21
N CYS A 196 10.32 -0.70 -4.96
CA CYS A 196 9.42 -1.55 -4.20
C CYS A 196 8.99 -0.84 -2.93
N ALA A 197 7.68 -0.76 -2.69
CA ALA A 197 7.09 -0.29 -1.45
C ALA A 197 6.31 -1.44 -0.82
N ILE A 198 6.70 -1.83 0.40
CA ILE A 198 5.98 -2.81 1.22
C ILE A 198 5.11 -2.01 2.18
N GLY A 199 3.80 -2.21 2.10
CA GLY A 199 2.84 -1.43 2.87
C GLY A 199 2.49 -2.05 4.22
N PRO A 200 1.52 -1.45 4.94
CA PRO A 200 1.06 -1.92 6.23
C PRO A 200 0.50 -3.35 6.17
N ALA A 201 0.88 -4.17 7.15
CA ALA A 201 0.50 -5.58 7.28
C ALA A 201 0.51 -6.00 8.74
N ALA A 202 0.02 -7.20 9.04
CA ALA A 202 0.18 -7.79 10.37
C ALA A 202 1.67 -7.98 10.69
N GLY A 203 2.11 -7.44 11.83
CA GLY A 203 3.48 -7.59 12.32
C GLY A 203 3.72 -8.92 13.03
N CYS A 204 4.99 -9.29 13.20
CA CYS A 204 5.38 -10.55 13.85
C CYS A 204 4.76 -10.73 15.24
N GLU A 205 4.63 -9.66 16.02
CA GLU A 205 4.07 -9.69 17.38
C GLU A 205 2.56 -10.01 17.42
N SER A 206 1.87 -9.96 16.28
CA SER A 206 0.42 -10.11 16.19
C SER A 206 -0.02 -11.17 15.17
N TYR A 207 0.92 -11.93 14.60
CA TYR A 207 0.65 -12.91 13.55
C TYR A 207 1.01 -14.34 13.97
N GLU A 208 0.16 -14.93 14.81
CA GLU A 208 0.28 -16.32 15.25
C GLU A 208 -0.15 -17.28 14.12
N ILE A 209 0.68 -18.29 13.85
CA ILE A 209 0.46 -19.29 12.79
C ILE A 209 0.71 -20.70 13.32
N GLY A 210 0.19 -21.70 12.61
CA GLY A 210 0.43 -23.11 12.90
C GLY A 210 1.71 -23.66 12.26
N GLN A 211 2.08 -24.88 12.70
CA GLN A 211 3.22 -25.63 12.14
C GLN A 211 3.07 -25.89 10.64
N ASP A 212 1.83 -26.03 10.15
CA ASP A 212 1.52 -26.22 8.74
C ASP A 212 2.06 -25.08 7.85
N VAL A 213 1.99 -23.84 8.34
CA VAL A 213 2.55 -22.67 7.65
C VAL A 213 4.08 -22.69 7.73
N ILE A 214 4.65 -22.98 8.91
CA ILE A 214 6.10 -23.05 9.11
C ILE A 214 6.75 -24.08 8.19
N ASP A 215 6.15 -25.27 8.09
CA ASP A 215 6.63 -26.37 7.26
C ASP A 215 6.65 -25.97 5.77
N VAL A 216 5.58 -25.32 5.29
CA VAL A 216 5.52 -24.82 3.91
C VAL A 216 6.67 -23.86 3.61
N PHE A 217 6.95 -22.92 4.52
CA PHE A 217 8.03 -21.96 4.30
C PHE A 217 9.43 -22.58 4.44
N THR A 218 9.61 -23.51 5.38
CA THR A 218 10.89 -24.19 5.57
C THR A 218 11.22 -25.11 4.40
N ASN A 219 10.21 -25.76 3.81
CA ASN A 219 10.38 -26.61 2.62
C ASN A 219 10.61 -25.80 1.34
N ASN A 220 9.94 -24.65 1.20
CA ASN A 220 10.00 -23.84 -0.02
C ASN A 220 11.18 -22.85 -0.04
N PHE A 221 11.71 -22.47 1.13
CA PHE A 221 12.79 -21.49 1.24
C PHE A 221 13.90 -21.99 2.16
N SER A 222 15.12 -22.05 1.64
CA SER A 222 16.30 -22.56 2.38
C SER A 222 16.59 -21.83 3.69
N ALA A 223 16.15 -20.58 3.82
CA ALA A 223 16.29 -19.77 5.02
C ALA A 223 14.94 -19.52 5.73
N GLY A 224 13.86 -20.23 5.37
CA GLY A 224 12.50 -19.96 5.87
C GLY A 224 12.38 -20.10 7.39
N GLY A 225 12.97 -21.16 7.95
CA GLY A 225 12.88 -21.48 9.38
C GLY A 225 13.40 -20.38 10.32
N LYS A 226 14.33 -19.53 9.88
CA LYS A 226 14.92 -18.48 10.73
C LYS A 226 14.00 -17.29 10.99
N TYR A 227 12.89 -17.18 10.27
CA TYR A 227 11.95 -16.06 10.37
C TYR A 227 10.77 -16.35 11.29
N PHE A 228 10.73 -17.52 11.92
CA PHE A 228 9.69 -17.92 12.87
C PHE A 228 10.27 -17.95 14.28
N THR A 229 9.47 -17.52 15.25
CA THR A 229 9.79 -17.58 16.69
C THR A 229 8.70 -18.37 17.37
N GLU A 230 9.10 -19.36 18.18
CA GLU A 230 8.18 -20.16 18.97
C GLU A 230 7.50 -19.29 20.03
N THR A 231 6.17 -19.32 20.10
CA THR A 231 5.38 -18.50 21.03
C THR A 231 4.68 -19.33 22.10
N ARG A 232 4.66 -20.67 21.97
CA ARG A 232 4.11 -21.64 22.93
C ARG A 232 4.76 -23.00 22.79
#